data_AF-A0A914UBK6-F1
#
_entry.id   AF-A0A914UBK6-F1
#
_cell.length_a   1.000
_cell.length_b   1.000
_cell.length_c   1.000
_cell.angle_alpha   90.00
_cell.angle_beta   90.00
_cell.angle_gamma   90.00
#
_symmetry.space_group_name_H-M   'P 1'
#
loop_
_entity.id
_entity.type
_entity.pdbx_description
1 polymer ?
#
loop_
_entity_poly.entity_id
_entity_poly.type
_entity_poly.pdbx_seq_one_letter_code
_entity_poly.pdbx_strand_id
1 'polypeptide(L)'
;MFKIQNMLHNFVKNQTKQFFYYRNIAKKKLPKPPVPSLSHTFSRYLEYASAIAADDKQLEDAAEHVSEFLTNGTKFQDRLIELSEKVPNWVNCFWLPEMYLKPRYPLTLYSNPAYVFPKQNFQTEAD
;
A
#
# COMPACT_ATOMS: atom_id res chain seq x y z
N MET A 1 38.95 26.58 23.42
CA MET A 1 38.00 27.38 22.62
C MET A 1 37.81 26.85 21.19
N PHE A 2 38.90 26.63 20.42
CA PHE A 2 38.85 26.13 19.03
C PHE A 2 38.12 24.77 18.80
N LYS A 3 38.19 23.83 19.75
CA LYS A 3 37.58 22.49 19.61
C LYS A 3 36.04 22.54 19.57
N ILE A 4 35.44 23.49 20.29
CA ILE A 4 33.98 23.67 20.37
C ILE A 4 33.45 24.31 19.08
N GLN A 5 34.17 25.31 18.54
CA GLN A 5 33.81 25.93 17.26
C GLN A 5 33.82 24.94 16.09
N ASN A 6 34.83 24.06 16.03
CA ASN A 6 34.88 23.00 15.00
C ASN A 6 33.76 21.98 15.16
N MET A 7 33.37 21.64 16.40
CA MET A 7 32.26 20.73 16.67
C MET A 7 30.93 21.33 16.23
N LEU A 8 30.68 22.61 16.53
CA LEU A 8 29.49 23.34 16.09
C LEU A 8 29.45 23.49 14.57
N HIS A 9 30.56 23.82 13.93
CA HIS A 9 30.67 23.91 12.48
C HIS A 9 30.35 22.58 11.78
N ASN A 10 30.88 21.47 12.30
CA ASN A 10 30.60 20.13 11.79
C ASN A 10 29.16 19.69 12.05
N PHE A 11 28.58 20.06 13.20
CA PHE A 11 27.17 19.82 13.51
C PHE A 11 26.25 20.55 12.51
N VAL A 12 26.47 21.85 12.29
CA VAL A 12 25.68 22.63 11.32
C VAL A 12 25.86 22.09 9.90
N LYS A 13 27.08 21.75 9.49
CA LYS A 13 27.34 21.12 8.17
C LYS A 13 26.58 19.80 8.01
N ASN A 14 26.58 18.94 9.02
CA ASN A 14 25.84 17.67 8.97
C ASN A 14 24.32 17.89 8.94
N GLN A 15 23.79 18.84 9.71
CA GLN A 15 22.37 19.21 9.66
C GLN A 15 21.99 19.74 8.28
N THR A 16 22.80 20.60 7.66
CA THR A 16 22.54 21.05 6.28
C THR A 16 22.61 19.91 5.27
N LYS A 17 23.61 19.01 5.34
CA LYS A 17 23.69 17.85 4.45
C LYS A 17 22.47 16.95 4.60
N GLN A 18 22.03 16.70 5.82
CA GLN A 18 20.85 15.90 6.13
C GLN A 18 19.56 16.57 5.62
N PHE A 19 19.42 17.89 5.82
CA PHE A 19 18.32 18.68 5.26
C PHE A 19 18.29 18.61 3.72
N PHE A 20 19.43 18.81 3.05
CA PHE A 20 19.51 18.72 1.60
C PHE A 20 19.26 17.30 1.09
N TYR A 21 19.70 16.28 1.82
CA TYR A 21 19.43 14.88 1.52
C TYR A 21 17.92 14.58 1.57
N TYR A 22 17.23 14.92 2.67
CA TYR A 22 15.79 14.72 2.78
C TYR A 22 15.00 15.59 1.79
N ARG A 23 15.43 16.83 1.56
CA ARG A 23 14.85 17.70 0.53
C ARG A 23 15.00 17.11 -0.88
N ASN A 24 16.12 16.46 -1.18
CA ASN A 24 16.33 15.81 -2.47
C ASN A 24 15.55 14.50 -2.61
N ILE A 25 15.36 13.74 -1.53
CA ILE A 25 14.44 12.59 -1.50
C ILE A 25 13.00 13.04 -1.73
N ALA A 26 12.56 14.08 -1.02
CA ALA A 26 11.21 14.63 -1.16
C ALA A 26 10.91 15.17 -2.57
N LYS A 27 11.94 15.50 -3.35
CA LYS A 27 11.81 15.94 -4.75
C LYS A 27 11.75 14.81 -5.77
N LYS A 28 12.13 13.57 -5.41
CA LYS A 28 12.02 12.43 -6.32
C LYS A 28 10.56 12.01 -6.42
N LYS A 29 10.03 11.92 -7.64
CA LYS A 29 8.70 11.35 -7.87
C LYS A 29 8.74 9.87 -7.46
N LEU A 30 7.79 9.45 -6.63
CA LEU A 30 7.63 8.05 -6.29
C LEU A 30 7.23 7.26 -7.55
N PRO A 31 7.69 6.00 -7.68
CA PRO A 31 7.27 5.15 -8.77
C PRO A 31 5.75 4.91 -8.69
N LYS A 32 5.11 4.76 -9.86
CA LYS A 32 3.72 4.32 -9.92
C LYS A 32 3.59 2.88 -9.42
N PRO A 33 2.45 2.46 -8.86
CA PRO A 33 2.20 1.05 -8.55
C PRO A 33 2.32 0.19 -9.81
N PRO A 34 3.10 -0.91 -9.78
CA PRO A 34 3.23 -1.78 -10.94
C PRO A 34 1.92 -2.52 -11.22
N VAL A 35 1.75 -2.94 -12.48
CA VAL A 35 0.72 -3.92 -12.85
C VAL A 35 1.41 -5.29 -12.95
N PRO A 36 1.16 -6.23 -12.03
CA PRO A 36 1.75 -7.57 -12.12
C PRO A 36 1.24 -8.29 -13.37
N SER A 37 2.04 -9.21 -13.92
CA SER A 37 1.57 -10.02 -15.04
C SER A 37 0.38 -10.89 -14.63
N LEU A 38 -0.47 -11.19 -15.61
CA LEU A 38 -1.66 -12.00 -15.37
C LEU A 38 -1.30 -13.43 -14.89
N SER A 39 -0.29 -14.04 -15.50
CA SER A 39 0.22 -15.36 -15.11
C SER A 39 0.81 -15.36 -13.70
N HIS A 40 1.60 -14.35 -13.33
CA HIS A 40 2.13 -14.24 -11.96
C HIS A 40 1.00 -14.09 -10.94
N THR A 41 0.00 -13.25 -11.25
CA THR A 41 -1.16 -13.04 -10.37
C THR A 41 -1.91 -14.33 -10.11
N PHE A 42 -2.21 -15.11 -11.16
CA PHE A 42 -2.94 -16.36 -11.01
C PHE A 42 -2.12 -17.50 -10.39
N SER A 43 -0.81 -17.54 -10.63
CA SER A 43 0.08 -18.47 -9.93
C SER A 43 0.04 -18.24 -8.41
N ARG A 44 0.13 -16.98 -7.98
CA ARG A 44 0.02 -16.63 -6.55
C ARG A 44 -1.38 -16.87 -5.99
N TYR A 45 -2.42 -16.62 -6.80
CA TYR A 45 -3.81 -16.93 -6.40
C TYR A 45 -3.99 -18.42 -6.08
N LEU A 46 -3.56 -19.33 -6.96
CA LEU A 46 -3.69 -20.76 -6.73
C LEU A 46 -2.83 -21.26 -5.55
N GLU A 47 -1.62 -20.69 -5.37
CA GLU A 47 -0.79 -20.97 -4.20
C GLU A 47 -1.46 -20.57 -2.88
N TYR A 48 -2.15 -19.42 -2.83
CA TYR A 48 -2.86 -19.02 -1.63
C TYR A 48 -4.18 -19.76 -1.45
N ALA A 49 -4.87 -20.09 -2.54
CA ALA A 49 -6.09 -20.88 -2.51
C ALA A 49 -5.82 -22.28 -1.93
N SER A 50 -4.70 -22.92 -2.28
CA SER A 50 -4.36 -24.25 -1.77
C SER A 50 -4.16 -24.28 -0.25
N ALA A 51 -3.79 -23.16 0.36
CA ALA A 51 -3.62 -23.07 1.82
C ALA A 51 -4.95 -23.03 2.59
N ILE A 52 -6.07 -22.72 1.93
CA ILE A 52 -7.39 -22.56 2.57
C ILE A 52 -8.47 -23.46 1.98
N ALA A 53 -8.19 -24.14 0.86
CA ALA A 53 -9.11 -25.08 0.24
C ALA A 53 -9.46 -26.21 1.21
N ALA A 54 -10.75 -26.54 1.28
CA ALA A 54 -11.23 -27.60 2.17
C ALA A 54 -10.89 -29.00 1.65
N ASP A 55 -10.80 -29.14 0.33
CA ASP A 55 -10.49 -30.37 -0.37
C ASP A 55 -9.79 -30.09 -1.71
N ASP A 56 -9.23 -31.15 -2.32
CA ASP A 56 -8.53 -31.07 -3.60
C ASP A 56 -9.47 -30.65 -4.74
N LYS A 57 -10.77 -30.98 -4.64
CA LYS A 57 -11.75 -30.68 -5.68
C LYS A 57 -11.96 -29.17 -5.83
N GLN A 58 -12.01 -28.42 -4.73
CA GLN A 58 -12.07 -26.95 -4.76
C GLN A 58 -10.86 -26.33 -5.44
N LEU A 59 -9.66 -26.90 -5.24
CA LEU A 59 -8.44 -26.41 -5.86
C LEU A 59 -8.39 -26.74 -7.36
N GLU A 60 -8.82 -27.94 -7.75
CA GLU A 60 -8.98 -28.32 -9.16
C GLU A 60 -9.95 -27.40 -9.89
N ASP A 61 -11.12 -27.13 -9.30
CA ASP A 61 -12.11 -26.22 -9.88
C ASP A 61 -11.54 -24.80 -10.01
N ALA A 62 -10.80 -24.32 -9.00
CA ALA A 62 -10.14 -23.00 -9.08
C ALA A 62 -9.10 -22.96 -10.22
N ALA A 63 -8.32 -24.03 -10.40
CA ALA A 63 -7.34 -24.13 -11.48
C ALA A 63 -8.00 -24.16 -12.88
N GLU A 64 -9.13 -24.85 -13.02
CA GLU A 64 -9.92 -24.88 -14.25
C GLU A 64 -10.43 -23.48 -14.62
N HIS A 65 -11.04 -22.77 -13.68
CA HIS A 65 -11.51 -21.40 -13.91
C HIS A 65 -10.37 -20.44 -14.25
N VAL A 66 -9.21 -20.58 -13.62
CA VAL A 66 -8.01 -19.80 -13.95
C VAL A 66 -7.57 -20.05 -15.38
N SER A 67 -7.54 -21.31 -15.82
CA SER A 67 -7.19 -21.70 -17.19
C SER A 67 -8.16 -21.10 -18.22
N GLU A 68 -9.45 -21.21 -17.95
CA GLU A 68 -10.49 -20.61 -18.79
C GLU A 68 -10.33 -19.08 -18.87
N PHE A 69 -10.12 -18.43 -17.72
CA PHE A 69 -9.95 -16.98 -17.67
C PHE A 69 -8.69 -16.52 -18.41
N LEU A 70 -7.57 -17.23 -18.28
CA LEU A 70 -6.31 -16.88 -18.96
C LEU A 70 -6.47 -16.82 -20.49
N THR A 71 -7.38 -17.62 -21.06
CA THR A 71 -7.68 -17.61 -22.50
C THR A 71 -8.26 -16.27 -22.97
N ASN A 72 -9.03 -15.59 -22.11
CA ASN A 72 -9.75 -14.36 -22.45
C ASN A 72 -9.35 -13.13 -21.61
N GLY A 73 -8.43 -13.30 -20.65
CA GLY A 73 -8.09 -12.32 -19.62
C GLY A 73 -7.09 -11.25 -20.06
N THR A 74 -6.35 -11.50 -21.14
CA THR A 74 -5.35 -10.57 -21.72
C THR A 74 -5.96 -9.21 -22.03
N LYS A 75 -7.18 -9.17 -22.59
CA LYS A 75 -7.89 -7.92 -22.87
C LYS A 75 -8.12 -7.04 -21.63
N PHE A 76 -8.27 -7.65 -20.46
CA PHE A 76 -8.45 -6.91 -19.20
C PHE A 76 -7.11 -6.45 -18.65
N GLN A 77 -6.06 -7.28 -18.77
CA GLN A 77 -4.70 -6.91 -18.43
C GLN A 77 -4.24 -5.68 -19.24
N ASP A 78 -4.49 -5.67 -20.55
CA ASP A 78 -4.10 -4.55 -21.44
C ASP A 78 -4.80 -3.26 -21.04
N ARG A 79 -6.11 -3.32 -20.75
CA ARG A 79 -6.88 -2.17 -20.25
C ARG A 79 -6.35 -1.67 -18.90
N LEU A 80 -5.91 -2.58 -18.03
CA LEU A 80 -5.35 -2.22 -16.73
C LEU A 80 -3.99 -1.53 -16.87
N ILE A 81 -3.14 -2.00 -17.80
CA ILE A 81 -1.88 -1.36 -18.15
C ILE A 81 -2.14 0.05 -18.71
N GLU A 82 -3.06 0.18 -19.68
CA GLU A 82 -3.45 1.49 -20.24
C GLU A 82 -3.96 2.46 -19.16
N LEU A 83 -4.78 1.97 -18.21
CA LEU A 83 -5.23 2.76 -17.07
C LEU A 83 -4.03 3.20 -16.21
N SER A 84 -3.10 2.30 -15.91
CA SER A 84 -1.91 2.60 -15.10
C SER A 84 -1.01 3.69 -15.70
N GLU A 85 -0.99 3.81 -17.02
CA GLU A 85 -0.28 4.88 -17.73
C GLU A 85 -0.98 6.23 -17.56
N LYS A 86 -2.32 6.23 -17.59
CA LYS A 86 -3.16 7.44 -17.54
C LYS A 86 -3.28 8.06 -16.14
N VAL A 87 -3.21 7.26 -15.07
CA VAL A 87 -3.40 7.75 -13.69
C VAL A 87 -2.13 7.60 -12.83
N PRO A 88 -1.96 8.40 -11.75
CA PRO A 88 -0.80 8.26 -10.86
C PRO A 88 -0.82 6.97 -10.02
N ASN A 89 -2.02 6.46 -9.70
CA ASN A 89 -2.23 5.23 -8.96
C ASN A 89 -3.53 4.58 -9.45
N TRP A 90 -3.42 3.48 -10.21
CA TRP A 90 -4.57 2.77 -10.77
C TRP A 90 -5.32 1.95 -9.73
N VAL A 91 -4.65 1.52 -8.65
CA VAL A 91 -5.26 0.72 -7.57
C VAL A 91 -6.35 1.54 -6.88
N ASN A 92 -6.11 2.84 -6.66
CA ASN A 92 -7.07 3.73 -6.00
C ASN A 92 -8.38 3.92 -6.78
N CYS A 93 -8.39 3.69 -8.09
CA CYS A 93 -9.62 3.71 -8.90
C CYS A 93 -10.63 2.64 -8.45
N PHE A 94 -10.14 1.56 -7.83
CA PHE A 94 -10.95 0.44 -7.36
C PHE A 94 -10.97 0.36 -5.82
N TRP A 95 -9.80 0.43 -5.19
CA TRP A 95 -9.64 0.20 -3.75
C TRP A 95 -10.46 1.16 -2.90
N LEU A 96 -10.39 2.47 -3.14
CA LEU A 96 -11.08 3.46 -2.32
C LEU A 96 -12.62 3.29 -2.39
N PRO A 97 -13.24 3.16 -3.58
CA PRO A 97 -14.65 2.84 -3.68
C PRO A 97 -15.05 1.55 -2.98
N GLU A 98 -14.38 0.43 -3.28
CA GLU A 98 -14.81 -0.89 -2.79
C GLU A 98 -14.57 -1.08 -1.29
N MET A 99 -13.47 -0.53 -0.75
CA MET A 99 -13.11 -0.76 0.65
C MET A 99 -13.78 0.21 1.63
N TYR A 100 -14.17 1.40 1.18
CA TYR A 100 -14.67 2.45 2.10
C TYR A 100 -15.96 3.11 1.65
N LEU A 101 -16.09 3.51 0.37
CA LEU A 101 -17.20 4.39 -0.03
C LEU A 101 -18.50 3.66 -0.38
N LYS A 102 -18.38 2.43 -0.90
CA LYS A 102 -19.54 1.59 -1.27
C LYS A 102 -20.13 0.80 -0.10
N PRO A 103 -19.35 0.22 0.82
CA PRO A 103 -19.90 -0.53 1.95
C PRO A 103 -20.89 0.32 2.76
N ARG A 104 -22.03 -0.28 3.12
CA ARG A 104 -23.13 0.41 3.84
C ARG A 104 -23.26 -0.02 5.30
N TYR A 105 -22.28 -0.76 5.81
CA TYR A 105 -22.22 -1.15 7.22
C TYR A 105 -21.85 0.07 8.09
N PRO A 106 -22.25 0.12 9.38
CA PRO A 106 -21.92 1.23 10.28
C PRO A 106 -20.39 1.44 10.42
N LEU A 107 -19.94 2.69 10.36
CA LEU A 107 -18.50 2.98 10.40
C LEU A 107 -17.84 2.65 11.75
N THR A 108 -18.53 2.92 12.85
CA THR A 108 -17.97 2.92 14.22
C THR A 108 -17.40 1.57 14.67
N LEU A 109 -17.90 0.45 14.13
CA LEU A 109 -17.45 -0.89 14.47
C LEU A 109 -16.72 -1.57 13.31
N TYR A 110 -17.17 -1.34 12.06
CA TYR A 110 -16.75 -2.15 10.93
C TYR A 110 -15.61 -1.53 10.10
N SER A 111 -15.34 -0.22 10.24
CA SER A 111 -14.36 0.46 9.38
C SER A 111 -13.41 1.37 10.13
N ASN A 112 -13.90 2.10 11.14
CA ASN A 112 -13.10 3.09 11.86
C ASN A 112 -12.29 2.40 12.97
N PRO A 113 -10.96 2.26 12.85
CA PRO A 113 -10.16 1.80 13.97
C PRO A 113 -10.15 2.85 15.08
N ALA A 114 -10.20 2.40 16.33
CA ALA A 114 -10.06 3.25 17.50
C ALA A 114 -8.68 3.03 18.14
N TYR A 115 -8.11 4.11 18.68
CA TYR A 115 -6.90 4.05 19.48
C TYR A 115 -7.19 4.61 20.86
N VAL A 116 -6.77 3.90 21.90
CA VAL A 116 -6.94 4.31 23.29
C VAL A 116 -5.57 4.66 23.84
N PHE A 117 -5.40 5.93 24.22
CA PHE A 117 -4.18 6.39 24.89
C PHE A 117 -4.18 5.96 26.36
N PRO A 118 -2.99 5.90 27.00
CA PRO A 118 -2.91 5.71 28.44
C PRO A 118 -3.79 6.72 29.17
N LYS A 119 -4.43 6.27 30.25
CA LYS A 119 -5.24 7.14 31.10
C LYS A 119 -4.41 8.32 31.58
N GLN A 120 -4.85 9.52 31.24
CA GLN A 120 -4.27 10.77 31.73
C GLN A 120 -4.92 11.16 33.06
N ASN A 121 -4.14 11.77 33.96
CA ASN A 121 -4.63 12.32 35.22
C ASN A 121 -4.61 13.84 35.13
N PHE A 122 -5.72 14.43 34.70
CA PHE A 122 -5.87 15.88 34.63
C PHE A 122 -6.14 16.44 36.04
N GLN A 123 -5.31 17.38 36.49
CA GLN A 123 -5.42 18.05 37.80
C GLN A 123 -5.94 19.49 37.65
N THR A 124 -5.74 20.10 36.49
CA THR A 124 -6.13 21.48 36.17
C THR A 124 -6.75 21.57 34.78
N GLU A 125 -7.41 22.70 34.47
CA GLU A 125 -7.95 22.97 33.12
C GLU A 125 -6.87 23.14 32.05
N ALA A 126 -5.60 23.31 32.45
CA ALA A 126 -4.47 23.51 31.55
C ALA A 126 -3.69 22.21 31.25
N ASP A 127 -4.03 21.10 31.92
CA ASP A 127 -3.48 19.76 31.64
C ASP A 127 -4.14 19.13 30.40
#